data_AF-A0A1V5DJZ1-F1
#
_entry.id   AF-A0A1V5DJZ1-F1
#
_cell.length_a   1.000
_cell.length_b   1.000
_cell.length_c   1.000
_cell.angle_alpha   90.00
_cell.angle_beta   90.00
_cell.angle_gamma   90.00
#
_symmetry.space_group_name_H-M   'P 1'
#
loop_
_entity.id
_entity.type
_entity.pdbx_description
1 polymer ?
#
loop_
_entity_poly.entity_id
_entity_poly.type
_entity_poly.pdbx_seq_one_letter_code
_entity_poly.pdbx_strand_id
1 'polypeptide(L)'
;MKSLFSDKGVAAIEFALVLPILVVLTFGLIEFGLLMYNQQVITNAAREGARRGIVQEDPRIGVPEIEATVHNYADTHLIPLSTPVPPTVNVSAACTAFAQDLRVTVTYPYTFLVVQNLIPGLGSFLNLTSESVMKCE
;
A
#
# COMPACT_ATOMS: atom_id res chain seq x y z
N MET A 1 32.06 -26.20 -46.63
CA MET A 1 30.69 -25.94 -46.12
C MET A 1 30.85 -25.09 -44.86
N LYS A 2 30.87 -23.76 -45.00
CA LYS A 2 31.02 -22.84 -43.86
C LYS A 2 29.63 -22.64 -43.26
N SER A 3 29.46 -23.04 -42.00
CA SER A 3 28.22 -22.92 -41.24
C SER A 3 27.69 -21.48 -41.33
N LEU A 4 26.47 -21.33 -41.85
CA LEU A 4 25.74 -20.05 -41.96
C LEU A 4 24.96 -19.72 -40.68
N PHE A 5 25.14 -20.49 -39.60
CA PHE A 5 24.56 -20.15 -38.30
C PHE A 5 25.40 -19.06 -37.66
N SER A 6 25.00 -17.82 -37.94
CA SER A 6 25.52 -16.61 -37.32
C SER A 6 25.32 -16.68 -35.81
N ASP A 7 26.41 -16.69 -35.03
CA ASP A 7 26.41 -16.72 -33.55
C ASP A 7 25.48 -15.64 -32.94
N LYS A 8 25.26 -14.54 -33.68
CA LYS A 8 24.34 -13.46 -33.31
C LYS A 8 22.87 -13.91 -33.20
N GLY A 9 22.44 -14.86 -34.03
CA GLY A 9 21.07 -15.39 -34.00
C GLY A 9 20.82 -16.31 -32.81
N VAL A 10 21.84 -17.10 -32.43
CA VAL A 10 21.78 -17.99 -31.26
C VAL A 10 21.71 -17.16 -29.96
N ALA A 11 22.56 -16.14 -29.83
CA ALA A 11 22.54 -15.23 -28.68
C ALA A 11 21.18 -14.53 -28.50
N ALA A 12 20.51 -14.17 -29.60
CA ALA A 12 19.17 -13.57 -29.54
C ALA A 12 18.11 -14.55 -28.99
N ILE A 13 18.21 -15.83 -29.32
CA ILE A 13 17.32 -16.89 -28.82
C ILE A 13 17.58 -17.15 -27.33
N GLU A 14 18.85 -17.24 -26.92
CA GLU A 14 19.22 -17.41 -25.51
C GLU A 14 18.69 -16.27 -24.65
N PHE A 15 18.83 -15.03 -25.11
CA PHE A 15 18.26 -13.87 -24.42
C PHE A 15 16.74 -13.93 -24.34
N ALA A 16 16.06 -14.33 -25.43
CA ALA A 16 14.60 -14.45 -25.45
C ALA A 16 14.06 -15.49 -24.45
N LEU A 17 14.85 -16.50 -24.09
CA LEU A 17 14.49 -17.49 -23.07
C LEU A 17 14.69 -16.97 -21.63
N VAL A 18 15.71 -16.13 -21.40
CA VAL A 18 16.00 -15.58 -20.07
C VAL A 18 15.14 -14.36 -19.75
N LEU A 19 14.81 -13.56 -20.77
CA LEU A 19 14.06 -12.31 -20.65
C LEU A 19 12.74 -12.44 -19.86
N PRO A 20 11.88 -13.45 -20.06
CA PRO A 20 10.63 -13.58 -19.31
C PRO A 20 10.86 -13.71 -17.79
N ILE A 21 11.86 -14.48 -17.38
CA ILE A 21 12.21 -14.68 -15.97
C ILE A 21 12.75 -13.37 -15.39
N LEU A 22 13.63 -12.69 -16.13
CA LEU A 22 14.20 -11.41 -15.72
C LEU A 22 13.12 -10.34 -15.53
N VAL A 23 12.13 -10.28 -16.43
CA VAL A 23 11.00 -9.35 -16.36
C VAL A 23 10.17 -9.62 -15.11
N VAL A 24 9.79 -10.89 -14.85
CA VAL A 24 9.02 -11.26 -13.65
C VAL A 24 9.77 -10.87 -12.37
N LEU A 25 11.07 -11.16 -12.29
CA LEU A 25 11.87 -10.82 -11.11
C LEU A 25 11.99 -9.31 -10.91
N THR A 26 12.26 -8.56 -11.98
CA THR A 26 12.45 -7.12 -11.90
C THR A 26 11.17 -6.41 -11.48
N PHE A 27 10.04 -6.70 -12.13
CA PHE A 27 8.76 -6.10 -11.75
C PHE A 27 8.26 -6.61 -10.41
N GLY A 28 8.48 -7.89 -10.06
CA GLY A 28 8.15 -8.41 -8.75
C GLY A 28 8.87 -7.67 -7.62
N LEU A 29 10.15 -7.35 -7.80
CA LEU A 29 10.91 -6.54 -6.83
C LEU A 29 10.37 -5.11 -6.73
N ILE A 30 10.03 -4.47 -7.86
CA ILE A 30 9.47 -3.12 -7.87
C ILE A 30 8.12 -3.09 -7.15
N GLU A 31 7.21 -4.01 -7.48
CA GLU A 31 5.87 -4.07 -6.87
C GLU A 31 5.92 -4.42 -5.39
N PHE A 32 6.86 -5.27 -4.99
CA PHE A 32 7.09 -5.56 -3.58
C PHE A 32 7.62 -4.33 -2.82
N GLY A 33 8.52 -3.56 -3.42
CA GLY A 33 8.99 -2.30 -2.86
C GLY A 33 7.85 -1.29 -2.67
N LEU A 34 6.97 -1.16 -3.66
CA LEU A 34 5.78 -0.29 -3.58
C LEU A 34 4.77 -0.77 -2.54
N LEU A 35 4.58 -2.09 -2.40
CA LEU A 35 3.73 -2.67 -1.37
C LEU A 35 4.22 -2.31 0.03
N MET A 36 5.53 -2.46 0.29
CA MET A 36 6.14 -2.08 1.57
C MET A 36 6.08 -0.57 1.81
N TYR A 37 6.28 0.23 0.77
CA TYR A 37 6.12 1.69 0.84
C TYR A 37 4.69 2.08 1.23
N ASN A 38 3.68 1.53 0.55
CA ASN A 38 2.27 1.81 0.87
C ASN A 38 1.88 1.31 2.26
N GLN A 39 2.43 0.19 2.74
CA GLN A 39 2.26 -0.28 4.13
C GLN A 39 2.78 0.77 5.15
N GLN A 40 3.92 1.39 4.87
CA GLN A 40 4.46 2.46 5.69
C GLN A 40 3.56 3.71 5.66
N VAL A 41 3.05 4.07 4.47
CA VAL A 41 2.14 5.21 4.28
C VAL A 41 0.87 5.04 5.11
N ILE A 42 0.18 3.90 5.02
CA ILE A 42 -1.06 3.69 5.81
C ILE A 42 -0.80 3.66 7.32
N THR A 43 0.40 3.24 7.73
CA THR A 43 0.81 3.25 9.14
C THR A 43 1.00 4.66 9.64
N ASN A 44 1.65 5.51 8.85
CA ASN A 44 1.77 6.93 9.18
C ASN A 44 0.43 7.65 9.13
N ALA A 45 -0.44 7.33 8.16
CA ALA A 45 -1.79 7.88 8.07
C ALA A 45 -2.62 7.55 9.32
N ALA A 46 -2.60 6.29 9.76
CA ALA A 46 -3.27 5.85 11.00
C ALA A 46 -2.75 6.62 12.22
N ARG A 47 -1.43 6.82 12.32
CA ARG A 47 -0.81 7.58 13.40
C ARG A 47 -1.21 9.05 13.38
N GLU A 48 -1.28 9.67 12.22
CA GLU A 48 -1.65 11.08 12.09
C GLU A 48 -3.14 11.29 12.39
N GLY A 49 -4.00 10.38 11.94
CA GLY A 49 -5.41 10.36 12.36
C GLY A 49 -5.57 10.19 13.86
N ALA A 50 -4.84 9.25 14.48
CA ALA A 50 -4.86 9.08 15.93
C ALA A 50 -4.37 10.33 16.65
N ARG A 51 -3.26 10.94 16.20
CA ARG A 51 -2.71 12.18 16.77
C ARG A 51 -3.70 13.33 16.70
N ARG A 52 -4.45 13.45 15.59
CA ARG A 52 -5.48 14.49 15.46
C ARG A 52 -6.66 14.21 16.39
N GLY A 53 -7.07 12.95 16.52
CA GLY A 53 -8.25 12.58 17.31
C GLY A 53 -8.04 12.53 18.83
N ILE A 54 -6.80 12.46 19.32
CA ILE A 54 -6.52 12.50 20.76
C ILE A 54 -6.60 13.91 21.35
N VAL A 55 -6.46 14.96 20.52
CA VAL A 55 -6.46 16.34 20.98
C VAL A 55 -7.82 16.70 21.58
N GLN A 56 -7.82 17.11 22.84
CA GLN A 56 -9.01 17.66 23.47
C GLN A 56 -9.26 19.11 23.04
N GLU A 57 -10.29 19.29 22.22
CA GLU A 57 -10.82 20.59 21.79
C GLU A 57 -12.29 20.72 22.25
N ASP A 58 -12.78 21.96 22.39
CA ASP A 58 -14.20 22.27 22.67
C ASP A 58 -14.78 23.14 21.54
N PRO A 59 -15.65 22.60 20.66
CA PRO A 59 -16.18 21.24 20.65
C PRO A 59 -15.15 20.19 20.21
N ARG A 60 -15.34 18.95 20.65
CA ARG A 60 -14.47 17.82 20.34
C ARG A 60 -14.45 17.51 18.84
N ILE A 61 -13.27 17.16 18.34
CA ILE A 61 -13.06 16.63 16.99
C ILE A 61 -13.88 15.35 16.79
N GLY A 62 -14.71 15.35 15.74
CA GLY A 62 -15.53 14.22 15.35
C GLY A 62 -14.76 13.18 14.52
N VAL A 63 -15.33 11.98 14.42
CA VAL A 63 -14.81 10.91 13.53
C VAL A 63 -14.58 11.39 12.08
N PRO A 64 -15.48 12.19 11.45
CA PRO A 64 -15.27 12.63 10.07
C PRO A 64 -13.99 13.45 9.85
N GLU A 65 -13.54 14.22 10.85
CA GLU A 65 -12.32 15.01 10.74
C GLU A 65 -11.06 14.15 10.92
N ILE A 66 -11.13 13.13 11.77
CA ILE A 66 -10.09 12.10 11.89
C ILE A 66 -9.95 11.35 10.57
N GLU A 67 -11.06 10.91 9.99
CA GLU A 67 -11.09 10.25 8.68
C GLU A 67 -10.53 11.15 7.59
N ALA A 68 -10.94 12.43 7.55
CA ALA A 68 -10.41 13.40 6.59
C ALA A 68 -8.89 13.57 6.72
N THR A 69 -8.35 13.56 7.94
CA THR A 69 -6.90 13.63 8.19
C THR A 69 -6.18 12.40 7.61
N VAL A 70 -6.72 11.21 7.84
CA VAL A 70 -6.19 9.96 7.28
C VAL A 70 -6.26 9.97 5.75
N HIS A 71 -7.39 10.38 5.17
CA HIS A 71 -7.58 10.46 3.73
C HIS A 71 -6.65 11.48 3.08
N ASN A 72 -6.51 12.68 3.64
CA ASN A 72 -5.58 13.69 3.13
C ASN A 72 -4.13 13.18 3.12
N TYR A 73 -3.72 12.42 4.15
CA TYR A 73 -2.40 11.81 4.18
C TYR A 73 -2.27 10.69 3.13
N ALA A 74 -3.29 9.84 3.02
CA ALA A 74 -3.33 8.74 2.08
C ALA A 74 -3.33 9.22 0.61
N ASP A 75 -4.16 10.19 0.26
CA ASP A 75 -4.30 10.72 -1.10
C ASP A 75 -3.02 11.41 -1.60
N THR A 76 -2.20 11.93 -0.69
CA THR A 76 -0.95 12.62 -1.02
C THR A 76 0.26 11.68 -1.12
N HIS A 77 0.22 10.52 -0.45
CA HIS A 77 1.39 9.64 -0.32
C HIS A 77 1.19 8.23 -0.88
N LEU A 78 -0.05 7.74 -1.02
CA LEU A 78 -0.26 6.41 -1.60
C LEU A 78 0.08 6.43 -3.08
N ILE A 79 0.70 5.34 -3.53
CA ILE A 79 0.98 5.09 -4.94
C ILE A 79 0.03 3.98 -5.40
N PRO A 80 -1.12 4.32 -6.01
CA PRO A 80 -2.03 3.32 -6.57
C PRO A 80 -1.48 2.81 -7.91
N LEU A 81 -1.49 1.49 -8.08
CA LEU A 81 -1.12 0.82 -9.35
C LEU A 81 -2.34 0.49 -10.22
N SER A 82 -3.54 0.76 -9.72
CA SER A 82 -4.83 0.55 -10.39
C SER A 82 -5.74 1.76 -10.17
N THR A 83 -7.03 1.61 -10.50
CA THR A 83 -8.06 2.59 -10.11
C THR A 83 -7.93 2.90 -8.62
N PRO A 84 -7.76 4.18 -8.22
CA PRO A 84 -7.63 4.54 -6.82
C PRO A 84 -8.89 4.15 -6.05
N VAL A 85 -8.72 3.30 -5.05
CA VAL A 85 -9.76 2.98 -4.06
C VAL A 85 -9.33 3.63 -2.76
N PRO A 86 -10.13 4.52 -2.16
CA PRO A 86 -9.76 5.16 -0.91
C PRO A 86 -9.62 4.10 0.20
N PRO A 87 -8.68 4.26 1.14
CA PRO A 87 -8.55 3.34 2.26
C PRO A 87 -9.77 3.43 3.17
N THR A 88 -10.23 2.29 3.69
CA THR A 88 -11.30 2.25 4.69
C THR A 88 -10.70 2.59 6.05
N VAL A 89 -11.26 3.61 6.71
CA VAL A 89 -10.86 4.03 8.06
C VAL A 89 -11.90 3.55 9.05
N ASN A 90 -11.46 2.96 10.16
CA ASN A 90 -12.30 2.61 11.29
C ASN A 90 -11.74 3.24 12.55
N VAL A 91 -12.48 4.17 13.13
CA VAL A 91 -12.14 4.81 14.40
C VAL A 91 -12.95 4.16 15.49
N SER A 92 -12.28 3.53 16.45
CA SER A 92 -12.90 2.89 17.61
C SER A 92 -12.34 3.45 18.90
N ALA A 93 -13.19 3.42 19.95
CA ALA A 93 -12.99 4.08 21.23
C ALA A 93 -12.96 5.63 21.13
N ALA A 94 -14.14 6.23 21.29
CA ALA A 94 -14.28 7.68 21.36
C ALA A 94 -13.67 8.16 22.69
N CYS A 95 -12.70 9.08 22.64
CA CYS A 95 -12.19 9.68 23.87
C CYS A 95 -13.26 10.57 24.52
N THR A 96 -14.16 9.94 25.23
CA THR A 96 -15.19 10.59 26.02
C THR A 96 -14.62 11.10 27.35
N ALA A 97 -13.42 10.63 27.74
CA ALA A 97 -12.66 11.09 28.88
C ALA A 97 -11.15 11.04 28.62
N PHE A 98 -10.38 11.77 29.44
CA PHE A 98 -8.92 11.71 29.49
C PHE A 98 -8.41 10.29 29.74
N ALA A 99 -7.23 9.99 29.20
CA ALA A 99 -6.52 8.72 29.37
C ALA A 99 -7.24 7.47 28.84
N GLN A 100 -8.33 7.64 28.09
CA GLN A 100 -8.89 6.59 27.24
C GLN A 100 -7.97 6.36 26.03
N ASP A 101 -8.08 5.18 25.43
CA ASP A 101 -7.34 4.86 24.22
C ASP A 101 -8.22 5.22 23.00
N LEU A 102 -7.66 5.92 22.01
CA LEU A 102 -8.22 6.08 20.68
C LEU A 102 -7.53 5.11 19.72
N ARG A 103 -8.31 4.36 18.96
CA ARG A 103 -7.81 3.36 18.01
C ARG A 103 -8.25 3.72 16.60
N VAL A 104 -7.29 3.97 15.73
CA VAL A 104 -7.50 4.26 14.31
C VAL A 104 -6.93 3.11 13.50
N THR A 105 -7.81 2.40 12.80
CA THR A 105 -7.45 1.32 11.88
C THR A 105 -7.64 1.79 10.45
N VAL A 106 -6.62 1.60 9.61
CA VAL A 106 -6.64 1.96 8.20
C VAL A 106 -6.42 0.70 7.38
N THR A 107 -7.36 0.40 6.49
CA THR A 107 -7.31 -0.75 5.58
C THR A 107 -7.26 -0.25 4.15
N TYR A 108 -6.23 -0.63 3.41
CA TYR A 108 -6.04 -0.25 2.01
C TYR A 108 -6.00 -1.50 1.12
N PRO A 109 -6.93 -1.63 0.14
CA PRO A 109 -6.89 -2.72 -0.81
C PRO A 109 -5.81 -2.47 -1.87
N TYR A 110 -4.64 -3.10 -1.69
CA TYR A 110 -3.55 -2.99 -2.64
C TYR A 110 -3.73 -4.00 -3.77
N THR A 111 -3.52 -3.57 -5.02
CA THR A 111 -3.63 -4.42 -6.22
C THR A 111 -2.28 -4.47 -6.93
N PHE A 112 -1.85 -5.67 -7.31
CA PHE A 112 -0.64 -5.85 -8.12
C PHE A 112 -0.96 -5.56 -9.59
N LEU A 113 -0.07 -4.93 -10.35
CA LEU A 113 -0.25 -4.66 -11.77
C LEU A 113 0.30 -5.80 -12.63
N VAL A 114 1.52 -6.25 -12.35
CA VAL A 114 2.29 -7.18 -13.18
C VAL A 114 2.14 -8.61 -12.67
N VAL A 115 2.29 -8.83 -11.36
CA VAL A 115 2.22 -10.18 -10.77
C VAL A 115 0.88 -10.87 -11.04
N GLN A 116 -0.24 -10.14 -10.97
CA GLN A 116 -1.57 -10.71 -11.22
C GLN A 116 -1.77 -11.20 -12.67
N ASN A 117 -1.09 -10.56 -13.63
CA ASN A 117 -1.23 -10.85 -15.05
C ASN A 117 -0.23 -11.92 -15.52
N LEU A 118 0.93 -12.02 -14.86
CA LEU A 118 1.97 -12.98 -15.21
C LEU A 118 1.84 -14.32 -14.48
N ILE A 119 1.27 -14.34 -13.26
CA ILE A 119 1.11 -15.55 -12.45
C ILE A 119 -0.37 -15.74 -12.09
N PRO A 120 -1.13 -16.45 -12.94
CA PRO A 120 -2.53 -16.77 -12.66
C PRO A 120 -2.65 -17.52 -11.31
N GLY A 121 -3.54 -17.05 -10.44
CA GLY A 121 -3.83 -17.70 -9.16
C GLY A 121 -3.06 -17.17 -7.93
N LEU A 122 -2.12 -16.22 -8.09
CA LEU A 122 -1.36 -15.65 -6.96
C LEU A 122 -2.14 -14.61 -6.11
N GLY A 123 -3.44 -14.43 -6.35
CA GLY A 123 -4.27 -13.38 -5.72
C GLY A 123 -4.08 -12.02 -6.38
N SER A 124 -5.17 -11.35 -6.74
CA SER A 124 -5.12 -10.04 -7.44
C SER A 124 -4.97 -8.85 -6.50
N PHE A 125 -5.37 -9.01 -5.23
CA PHE A 125 -5.28 -7.94 -4.24
C PHE A 125 -4.84 -8.47 -2.87
N LEU A 126 -4.22 -7.58 -2.10
CA LEU A 126 -3.82 -7.78 -0.71
C LEU A 126 -4.35 -6.61 0.11
N ASN A 127 -5.15 -6.89 1.14
CA ASN A 127 -5.61 -5.86 2.06
C ASN A 127 -4.47 -5.54 3.05
N LEU A 128 -3.90 -4.35 2.89
CA LEU A 128 -2.92 -3.80 3.82
C LEU A 128 -3.68 -3.17 4.98
N THR A 129 -3.48 -3.70 6.18
CA THR A 129 -4.12 -3.17 7.40
C THR A 129 -3.04 -2.62 8.32
N SER A 130 -3.28 -1.44 8.87
CA SER A 130 -2.45 -0.85 9.91
C SER A 130 -3.31 -0.25 11.00
N GLU A 131 -2.82 -0.29 12.23
CA GLU A 131 -3.53 0.17 13.40
C GLU A 131 -2.62 1.05 14.26
N SER A 132 -3.15 2.19 14.69
CA SER A 132 -2.52 3.09 15.63
C SER A 132 -3.40 3.29 16.85
N VAL A 133 -2.82 3.15 18.04
CA VAL A 133 -3.47 3.40 19.32
C VAL A 133 -2.72 4.51 20.05
N MET A 134 -3.44 5.56 20.45
CA MET A 134 -2.88 6.66 21.24
C MET A 134 -3.79 6.99 22.42
N LYS A 135 -3.20 7.55 23.48
CA LYS A 135 -3.97 7.98 24.66
C LYS A 135 -4.52 9.38 24.45
N CYS A 136 -5.75 9.57 24.88
CA CYS A 136 -6.44 10.84 24.76
C CYS A 136 -5.98 11.81 25.85
N GLU A 137 -5.67 13.04 25.45
CA GLU A 137 -5.05 14.08 26.29
C GLU A 137 -5.62 15.47 26.02
#